data_AF-A0A382NZW4-F1
#
_entry.id   AF-A0A382NZW4-F1
#
_cell.length_a   1.000
_cell.length_b   1.000
_cell.length_c   1.000
_cell.angle_alpha   90.00
_cell.angle_beta   90.00
_cell.angle_gamma   90.00
#
_symmetry.space_group_name_H-M   'P 1'
#
loop_
_entity.id
_entity.type
_entity.pdbx_description
1 polymer ?
#
loop_
_entity_poly.entity_id
_entity_poly.type
_entity_poly.pdbx_seq_one_letter_code
_entity_poly.pdbx_strand_id
1 'polypeptide(L)' 'MKVGAIIPAAGRGTRIGAAMPKQFLQLQGRPLIHHTLKIFASCEAIDYVVLV' A
#
# COMPACT_ATOMS: atom_id res chain seq x y z
N MET A 1 18.48 16.55 -1.16
CA MET A 1 18.44 15.12 -1.52
C MET A 1 16.98 14.74 -1.73
N LYS A 2 16.66 13.80 -2.63
CA LYS A 2 15.29 13.31 -2.79
C LYS A 2 15.13 11.95 -2.13
N VAL A 3 13.96 11.71 -1.53
CA VAL A 3 13.59 10.48 -0.83
C VAL A 3 12.40 9.86 -1.55
N GLY A 4 12.57 8.62 -2.01
CA GLY A 4 11.51 7.83 -2.62
C GLY A 4 11.08 6.66 -1.74
N ALA A 5 9.80 6.33 -1.74
CA ALA A 5 9.27 5.14 -1.09
C ALA A 5 8.81 4.10 -2.12
N ILE A 6 9.30 2.86 -2.00
CA ILE A 6 8.85 1.73 -2.81
C ILE A 6 7.92 0.87 -1.95
N ILE A 7 6.69 0.67 -2.42
CA ILE A 7 5.67 -0.13 -1.74
C ILE A 7 5.41 -1.39 -2.58
N PRO A 8 6.03 -2.54 -2.22
CA PRO A 8 5.72 -3.81 -2.88
C PRO A 8 4.34 -4.32 -2.44
N ALA A 9 3.43 -4.41 -3.39
CA ALA A 9 2.04 -4.82 -3.26
C ALA A 9 1.66 -6.00 -4.17
N ALA A 10 2.57 -6.53 -5.00
CA ALA A 10 2.30 -7.69 -5.88
C ALA A 10 2.00 -9.04 -5.17
N GLY A 11 2.17 -9.13 -3.85
CA GLY A 11 1.98 -10.38 -3.10
C GLY A 11 0.52 -10.87 -3.07
N ARG A 12 0.30 -12.17 -3.31
CA ARG A 12 -1.04 -12.80 -3.34
C ARG A 12 -1.73 -12.90 -1.97
N GLY A 13 -1.01 -12.70 -0.87
CA GLY A 13 -1.60 -12.68 0.47
C GLY A 13 -2.18 -14.02 0.96
N THR A 14 -1.66 -15.17 0.48
CA THR A 14 -2.23 -16.51 0.73
C THR A 14 -2.41 -16.88 2.20
N ARG A 15 -1.55 -16.38 3.10
CA ARG A 15 -1.67 -16.60 4.55
C ARG A 15 -2.88 -15.93 5.19
N ILE A 16 -3.44 -14.90 4.56
CA ILE A 16 -4.67 -14.24 4.99
C ILE A 16 -5.91 -15.07 4.61
N GLY A 17 -5.78 -16.03 3.68
CA GLY A 17 -6.87 -16.94 3.30
C GLY A 17 -8.04 -16.28 2.56
N ALA A 18 -7.88 -15.04 2.06
CA ALA A 18 -8.94 -14.33 1.36
C ALA A 18 -9.00 -14.68 -0.13
N ALA A 19 -10.17 -14.48 -0.74
CA ALA A 19 -10.44 -14.75 -2.15
C ALA A 19 -9.71 -13.80 -3.13
N MET A 20 -9.13 -12.70 -2.64
CA MET A 20 -8.41 -11.72 -3.44
C MET A 20 -7.07 -11.34 -2.78
N PRO A 21 -6.09 -10.82 -3.55
CA PRO A 21 -4.84 -10.32 -2.99
C PRO A 21 -5.07 -9.31 -1.87
N LYS A 22 -4.26 -9.43 -0.80
CA LYS A 22 -4.50 -8.72 0.47
C LYS A 22 -4.63 -7.20 0.32
N GLN A 23 -3.92 -6.62 -0.64
CA GLN A 23 -3.86 -5.18 -0.87
C GLN A 23 -5.22 -4.60 -1.30
N PHE A 24 -6.11 -5.43 -1.84
CA PHE A 24 -7.44 -5.03 -2.29
C PHE A 24 -8.55 -5.30 -1.27
N LEU A 25 -8.25 -6.01 -0.19
CA LEU A 25 -9.24 -6.29 0.86
C LEU A 25 -9.74 -4.99 1.49
N GLN A 26 -11.03 -4.94 1.77
CA GLN A 26 -11.65 -3.77 2.38
C GLN A 26 -11.36 -3.74 3.87
N LEU A 27 -10.87 -2.59 4.35
CA LEU A 27 -10.72 -2.26 5.74
C LEU A 27 -11.37 -0.90 5.97
N GLN A 28 -12.45 -0.88 6.77
CA GLN A 28 -13.24 0.33 7.03
C GLN A 28 -13.70 1.05 5.75
N GLY A 29 -14.20 0.28 4.78
CA GLY A 29 -14.74 0.80 3.52
C GLY A 29 -13.69 1.32 2.53
N ARG A 30 -12.39 1.08 2.76
CA ARG A 30 -11.32 1.38 1.79
C ARG A 30 -10.40 0.18 1.61
N PRO A 31 -9.81 -0.02 0.41
CA PRO A 31 -8.82 -1.07 0.20
C PRO A 31 -7.64 -0.94 1.16
N LEU A 32 -7.06 -2.07 1.58
CA LEU A 32 -5.92 -2.11 2.50
C LEU A 32 -4.75 -1.24 2.00
N ILE A 33 -4.48 -1.25 0.69
CA ILE A 33 -3.42 -0.43 0.08
C ILE A 33 -3.66 1.08 0.18
N HIS A 34 -4.92 1.52 0.23
CA HIS A 34 -5.25 2.94 0.38
C HIS A 34 -4.70 3.47 1.70
N HIS A 35 -4.82 2.70 2.79
CA HIS A 35 -4.35 3.13 4.10
C HIS A 35 -2.83 3.36 4.11
N THR A 36 -2.07 2.49 3.44
CA THR A 36 -0.62 2.67 3.25
C THR A 36 -0.32 3.87 2.38
N LEU A 37 -0.90 3.94 1.16
CA LEU A 37 -0.61 5.02 0.21
C LEU A 37 -0.94 6.40 0.78
N LYS A 38 -2.04 6.52 1.53
CA LYS A 38 -2.43 7.78 2.17
C LYS A 38 -1.34 8.31 3.09
N ILE A 39 -0.73 7.46 3.93
CA ILE A 39 0.30 7.87 4.88
C ILE A 39 1.58 8.28 4.16
N PHE A 40 2.01 7.48 3.18
CA PHE A 40 3.24 7.77 2.44
C PHE A 40 3.10 9.02 1.56
N ALA A 41 1.93 9.24 0.95
CA ALA A 41 1.65 10.43 0.15
C ALA A 41 1.51 11.70 1.00
N SER A 42 1.18 11.60 2.30
CA SER A 42 1.09 12.73 3.22
C SER A 42 2.37 12.96 4.04
N CYS A 43 3.43 12.19 3.82
CA CYS A 43 4.68 12.31 4.57
C CYS A 43 5.58 13.38 3.93
N GLU A 44 5.82 14.50 4.62
CA GLU A 44 6.65 15.60 4.10
C GLU A 44 8.09 15.18 3.76
N ALA A 45 8.59 14.10 4.38
CA ALA A 45 9.92 13.57 4.12
C ALA A 45 10.00 12.71 2.84
N ILE A 46 8.89 12.47 2.14
CA ILE A 46 8.82 11.58 0.97
C ILE A 46 8.42 12.39 -0.27
N ASP A 47 9.32 12.45 -1.25
CA ASP A 47 9.10 13.22 -2.48
C ASP A 47 8.27 12.46 -3.52
N TYR A 48 8.34 11.13 -3.54
CA TYR A 48 7.58 10.29 -4.48
C TYR A 48 7.38 8.87 -3.97
N VAL A 49 6.28 8.25 -4.42
CA VAL A 49 5.90 6.88 -4.10
C VAL A 49 5.86 6.06 -5.38
N VAL A 50 6.50 4.89 -5.34
CA VAL A 50 6.42 3.88 -6.40
C VAL A 50 5.70 2.66 -5.84
N LEU A 51 4.56 2.32 -6.42
CA LEU A 51 3.81 1.12 -6.12
C LEU A 51 4.22 0.00 -7.09
N VAL A 52 4.53 -1.19 -6.56
CA VAL A 52 5.00 -2.35 -7.35
C VAL A 52 4.11 -3.57 -7.13
#